data_AF-A0A523W0C4-F1
#
_entry.id   AF-A0A523W0C4-F1
#
_cell.length_a   1.000
_cell.length_b   1.000
_cell.length_c   1.000
_cell.angle_alpha   90.00
_cell.angle_beta   90.00
_cell.angle_gamma   90.00
#
_symmetry.space_group_name_H-M   'P 1'
#
loop_
_entity.id
_entity.type
_entity.pdbx_description
1 polymer ?
#
loop_
_entity_poly.entity_id
_entity_poly.type
_entity_poly.pdbx_seq_one_letter_code
_entity_poly.pdbx_strand_id
1 'polypeptide(L)'
;ESAYRSLKRQGKIDKTIKFIAFGGDGGTYDIGLQALSGVLERGHNLLYVCYDNQAYMNCLSTSSLIMTKDGLKRITEIREGDKIYSFDQKTRQLVLKKCSGVFNNGTKDVYEVTTLHHSIKATANHPFLVLKRNGRGRKNSLIWKTISEMKTGDEVVVLKNLDQGESFEFNFDKVRKGDFRVNHLNEINLPEYSSSDLMKYLGMYVGDGWVRSGKGEVGFALPRNSRARETLISLHSRIFGGTIRTDEVYVYANSVNIARFIGSLAFGSGAKNKTIPSWVFTLPKKEKESFAQGLMLSDGYKIGSGSRYVSASYGLLIRLRLLLQTMGFRVGKIHKQRKEKGTKCVGRELLNDSEYGYICFSERQKWNTEKYPAQYRYQNFLIDNEYFEMEKVRDIELVGPEPTLDLRVEGEHNFVADGIVVHNTGIQRSSASPCGAATTTSPVGKVITEGKQEERKDLTEIVVAHRAPYVAQASPAFYNDLMKKVQKALSTEGPTFMNIFSPCPRGWRHPDSQSIEIARLAVLTGFWPLYEVENGEYRITYRPRKKRKPFIDWIKSQGRFKHLLREENKAILEKLERSVRQREGRLLALAGEKDESL
;
A
#
# COMPACT_ATOMS: atom_id res chain seq x y z
N GLU A 1 -17.82 18.64 -17.42
CA GLU A 1 -18.73 19.32 -18.36
C GLU A 1 -18.82 20.84 -18.17
N SER A 2 -18.95 21.39 -16.95
CA SER A 2 -19.12 22.84 -16.74
C SER A 2 -18.06 23.72 -17.43
N ALA A 3 -16.79 23.31 -17.40
CA ALA A 3 -15.71 23.98 -18.13
C ALA A 3 -15.94 23.96 -19.66
N TYR A 4 -16.38 22.83 -20.21
CA TYR A 4 -16.74 22.71 -21.63
C TYR A 4 -17.92 23.62 -22.01
N ARG A 5 -18.97 23.71 -21.17
CA ARG A 5 -20.08 24.65 -21.40
C ARG A 5 -19.58 26.11 -21.45
N SER A 6 -18.65 26.47 -20.56
CA SER A 6 -18.03 27.80 -20.56
C SER A 6 -17.22 28.06 -21.83
N LEU A 7 -16.36 27.12 -22.24
CA LEU A 7 -15.54 27.24 -23.45
C LEU A 7 -16.39 27.28 -24.73
N LYS A 8 -17.49 26.52 -24.79
CA LYS A 8 -18.44 26.53 -25.91
C LYS A 8 -19.17 27.88 -26.00
N ARG A 9 -19.60 28.46 -24.87
CA ARG A 9 -20.19 29.82 -24.84
C ARG A 9 -19.19 30.90 -25.25
N GLN A 10 -17.90 30.69 -24.99
CA GLN A 10 -16.82 31.59 -25.43
C GLN A 10 -16.42 31.38 -26.91
N GLY A 11 -17.06 30.46 -27.64
CA GLY A 11 -16.69 30.14 -29.03
C GLY A 11 -15.34 29.44 -29.18
N LYS A 12 -14.72 28.99 -28.08
CA LYS A 12 -13.41 28.30 -28.10
C LYS A 12 -13.51 26.82 -28.48
N ILE A 13 -14.72 26.26 -28.46
CA ILE A 13 -15.02 24.88 -28.86
C ILE A 13 -16.27 24.92 -29.74
N ASP A 14 -16.15 24.39 -30.95
CA ASP A 14 -17.21 24.26 -31.95
C ASP A 14 -17.88 22.87 -31.92
N LYS A 15 -17.15 21.84 -31.51
CA LYS A 15 -17.63 20.45 -31.46
C LYS A 15 -18.62 20.19 -30.33
N THR A 16 -19.57 19.30 -30.58
CA THR A 16 -20.42 18.70 -29.53
C THR A 16 -19.73 17.50 -28.93
N ILE A 17 -19.47 17.53 -27.62
CA ILE A 17 -18.78 16.46 -26.89
C ILE A 17 -19.77 15.80 -25.92
N LYS A 18 -19.88 14.46 -25.98
CA LYS A 18 -20.56 13.64 -24.98
C LYS A 18 -19.51 13.12 -23.99
N PHE A 19 -19.71 13.36 -22.70
CA PHE A 19 -18.80 12.89 -21.66
C PHE A 19 -19.18 11.47 -21.22
N ILE A 20 -18.18 10.63 -20.96
CA ILE A 20 -18.38 9.31 -20.37
C ILE A 20 -17.58 9.25 -19.07
N ALA A 21 -18.24 8.89 -17.98
CA ALA A 21 -17.63 8.67 -16.68
C ALA A 21 -17.73 7.19 -16.31
N PHE A 22 -16.67 6.63 -15.74
CA PHE A 22 -16.64 5.25 -15.25
C PHE A 22 -16.39 5.24 -13.74
N GLY A 23 -17.10 4.39 -13.02
CA GLY A 23 -16.88 4.14 -11.59
C GLY A 23 -17.10 2.68 -11.23
N GLY A 24 -16.44 2.20 -10.19
CA GLY A 24 -16.78 0.94 -9.54
C GLY A 24 -17.97 1.11 -8.58
N ASP A 25 -18.49 0.02 -8.05
CA ASP A 25 -19.56 0.02 -7.06
C ASP A 25 -19.22 0.81 -5.79
N GLY A 26 -18.06 0.61 -5.16
CA GLY A 26 -17.66 1.39 -3.97
C GLY A 26 -17.48 2.88 -4.28
N GLY A 27 -17.02 3.20 -5.50
CA GLY A 27 -16.92 4.58 -5.97
C GLY A 27 -18.27 5.23 -6.24
N THR A 28 -19.30 4.46 -6.62
CA THR A 28 -20.59 5.01 -7.08
C THR A 28 -21.70 4.89 -6.02
N TYR A 29 -21.81 3.75 -5.35
CA TYR A 29 -22.84 3.47 -4.35
C TYR A 29 -22.57 4.11 -2.98
N ASP A 30 -21.29 4.28 -2.66
CA ASP A 30 -20.83 4.66 -1.32
C ASP A 30 -20.21 6.07 -1.35
N ILE A 31 -19.00 6.22 -1.92
CA ILE A 31 -18.23 7.47 -1.82
C ILE A 31 -18.79 8.56 -2.75
N GLY A 32 -19.02 8.21 -4.02
CA GLY A 32 -19.37 9.16 -5.08
C GLY A 32 -20.86 9.42 -5.24
N LEU A 33 -21.72 8.86 -4.39
CA LEU A 33 -23.18 9.02 -4.52
C LEU A 33 -23.61 10.49 -4.46
N GLN A 34 -22.97 11.30 -3.61
CA GLN A 34 -23.21 12.74 -3.54
C GLN A 34 -22.88 13.44 -4.87
N ALA A 35 -21.74 13.10 -5.49
CA ALA A 35 -21.32 13.68 -6.75
C ALA A 35 -22.23 13.25 -7.91
N LEU A 36 -22.61 11.97 -7.95
CA LEU A 36 -23.56 11.42 -8.92
C LEU A 36 -24.92 12.11 -8.81
N SER A 37 -25.45 12.24 -7.59
CA SER A 37 -26.70 12.96 -7.30
C SER A 37 -26.64 14.40 -7.82
N GLY A 38 -25.56 15.13 -7.55
CA GLY A 38 -25.39 16.49 -8.07
C GLY A 38 -25.25 16.57 -9.60
N VAL A 39 -24.65 15.56 -10.24
CA VAL A 39 -24.58 15.47 -11.71
C VAL A 39 -25.97 15.31 -12.31
N LEU A 40 -26.80 14.45 -11.70
CA LEU A 40 -28.17 14.18 -12.12
C LEU A 40 -29.07 15.41 -11.94
N GLU A 41 -29.02 16.05 -10.75
CA GLU A 41 -29.82 17.24 -10.42
C GLU A 41 -29.52 18.42 -11.36
N ARG A 42 -28.24 18.66 -11.67
CA ARG A 42 -27.83 19.77 -12.56
C ARG A 42 -28.04 19.48 -14.06
N GLY A 43 -28.56 18.30 -14.43
CA GLY A 43 -28.81 17.93 -15.82
C GLY A 43 -27.53 17.94 -16.67
N HIS A 44 -26.43 17.39 -16.16
CA HIS A 44 -25.18 17.32 -16.94
C HIS A 44 -25.34 16.35 -18.11
N ASN A 45 -24.84 16.70 -19.31
CA ASN A 45 -25.00 15.85 -20.49
C ASN A 45 -23.87 14.81 -20.58
N LEU A 46 -24.03 13.67 -19.92
CA LEU A 46 -23.03 12.60 -19.87
C LEU A 46 -23.64 11.20 -19.74
N LEU A 47 -22.82 10.19 -20.00
CA LEU A 47 -23.08 8.79 -19.65
C LEU A 47 -22.21 8.40 -18.46
N TYR A 48 -22.83 8.04 -17.34
CA TYR A 48 -22.14 7.47 -16.20
C TYR A 48 -22.29 5.94 -16.21
N VAL A 49 -21.18 5.22 -16.19
CA VAL A 49 -21.13 3.77 -16.18
C VAL A 49 -20.60 3.28 -14.84
N CYS A 50 -21.42 2.55 -14.09
CA CYS A 50 -21.01 1.83 -12.90
C CYS A 50 -20.67 0.38 -13.23
N TYR A 51 -19.43 -0.04 -12.99
CA TYR A 51 -19.02 -1.45 -12.99
C TYR A 51 -19.28 -2.06 -11.61
N ASP A 52 -20.34 -2.86 -11.53
CA ASP A 52 -20.77 -3.48 -10.28
C ASP A 52 -20.14 -4.87 -10.10
N ASN A 53 -19.05 -4.88 -9.35
CA ASN A 53 -18.34 -6.09 -8.95
C ASN A 53 -18.65 -6.52 -7.50
N GLN A 54 -19.55 -5.79 -6.84
CA GLN A 54 -20.06 -6.05 -5.49
C GLN A 54 -18.98 -6.13 -4.40
N ALA A 55 -17.82 -5.48 -4.59
CA ALA A 55 -16.73 -5.46 -3.64
C ALA A 55 -15.70 -4.34 -3.89
N TYR A 56 -15.16 -3.78 -2.81
CA TYR A 56 -14.04 -2.83 -2.91
C TYR A 56 -12.68 -3.48 -2.55
N MET A 57 -11.61 -2.91 -3.12
CA MET A 57 -10.22 -3.34 -2.95
C MET A 57 -9.36 -2.17 -2.50
N ASN A 58 -8.59 -2.36 -1.44
CA ASN A 58 -7.61 -1.38 -0.95
C ASN A 58 -6.27 -1.61 -1.62
N CYS A 59 -5.42 -0.57 -1.65
CA CYS A 59 -4.09 -0.70 -2.21
C CYS A 59 -3.08 0.23 -1.54
N LEU A 60 -1.83 -0.20 -1.54
CA LEU A 60 -0.67 0.62 -1.25
C LEU A 60 0.02 1.02 -2.57
N SER A 61 0.77 2.12 -2.55
CA SER A 61 1.64 2.46 -3.68
C SER A 61 2.70 1.36 -3.89
N THR A 62 3.07 1.12 -5.14
CA THR A 62 4.20 0.25 -5.49
C THR A 62 5.53 0.68 -4.87
N SER A 63 5.64 1.92 -4.37
CA SER A 63 6.82 2.38 -3.64
C SER A 63 6.93 1.86 -2.21
N SER A 64 5.85 1.32 -1.63
CA SER A 64 5.81 0.92 -0.23
C SER A 64 6.81 -0.18 0.13
N LEU A 65 7.39 -0.05 1.32
CA LEU A 65 8.41 -0.94 1.85
C LEU A 65 7.81 -1.83 2.95
N ILE A 66 7.89 -3.13 2.76
CA ILE A 66 7.25 -4.14 3.62
C ILE A 66 8.29 -4.77 4.53
N MET A 67 7.99 -4.82 5.82
CA MET A 67 8.86 -5.44 6.82
C MET A 67 8.69 -6.97 6.77
N THR A 68 9.73 -7.68 6.35
CA THR A 68 9.74 -9.15 6.24
C THR A 68 10.82 -9.77 7.12
N LYS A 69 10.74 -11.08 7.38
CA LYS A 69 11.78 -11.82 8.11
C LYS A 69 13.17 -11.66 7.46
N ASP A 70 13.21 -11.57 6.13
CA ASP A 70 14.45 -11.46 5.34
C ASP A 70 14.87 -10.00 5.12
N GLY A 71 14.27 -9.08 5.89
CA GLY A 71 14.54 -7.65 5.83
C GLY A 71 13.51 -6.87 5.01
N LEU A 72 13.89 -5.65 4.64
CA LEU A 72 12.99 -4.70 4.00
C LEU A 72 12.85 -4.99 2.50
N LYS A 73 11.66 -5.37 2.03
CA LYS A 73 11.38 -5.61 0.60
C LYS A 73 10.43 -4.54 0.07
N ARG A 74 10.56 -4.15 -1.21
CA ARG A 74 9.48 -3.37 -1.84
C ARG A 74 8.25 -4.25 -1.98
N ILE A 75 7.06 -3.67 -1.94
CA ILE A 75 5.81 -4.42 -2.16
C ILE A 75 5.80 -5.15 -3.52
N THR A 76 6.50 -4.63 -4.52
CA THR A 76 6.70 -5.27 -5.85
C THR A 76 7.58 -6.51 -5.81
N GLU A 77 8.39 -6.69 -4.77
CA GLU A 77 9.33 -7.80 -4.60
C GLU A 77 8.75 -8.93 -3.74
N ILE A 78 7.63 -8.66 -3.06
CA ILE A 78 6.94 -9.65 -2.23
C ILE A 78 6.39 -10.78 -3.10
N ARG A 79 6.53 -12.01 -2.60
CA ARG A 79 5.99 -13.22 -3.23
C ARG A 79 5.14 -14.00 -2.24
N GLU A 80 4.25 -14.84 -2.77
CA GLU A 80 3.55 -15.82 -1.94
C GLU A 80 4.56 -16.72 -1.21
N GLY A 81 4.30 -16.98 0.07
CA GLY A 81 5.20 -17.69 0.97
C GLY A 81 6.14 -16.81 1.79
N ASP A 82 6.38 -15.56 1.38
CA ASP A 82 7.21 -14.61 2.16
C ASP A 82 6.66 -14.43 3.57
N LYS A 83 7.55 -14.39 4.57
CA LYS A 83 7.18 -14.20 5.98
C LYS A 83 7.18 -12.71 6.31
N ILE A 84 6.02 -12.15 6.58
CA ILE A 84 5.78 -10.72 6.78
C ILE A 84 5.44 -10.45 8.24
N TYR A 85 6.00 -9.37 8.79
CA TYR A 85 5.68 -8.92 10.15
C TYR A 85 4.28 -8.31 10.21
N SER A 86 3.50 -8.75 11.21
CA SER A 86 2.11 -8.37 11.46
C SER A 86 1.91 -8.03 12.94
N PHE A 87 0.82 -7.33 13.24
CA PHE A 87 0.38 -7.00 14.59
C PHE A 87 -0.73 -7.96 15.03
N ASP A 88 -0.50 -8.75 16.08
CA ASP A 88 -1.55 -9.56 16.70
C ASP A 88 -2.48 -8.64 17.51
N GLN A 89 -3.74 -8.52 17.09
CA GLN A 89 -4.68 -7.59 17.72
C GLN A 89 -5.11 -8.01 19.14
N LYS A 90 -4.94 -9.29 19.52
CA LYS A 90 -5.29 -9.81 20.83
C LYS A 90 -4.13 -9.64 21.81
N THR A 91 -2.95 -10.14 21.46
CA THR A 91 -1.76 -10.09 22.33
C THR A 91 -1.01 -8.76 22.21
N ARG A 92 -1.26 -8.00 21.14
CA ARG A 92 -0.57 -6.77 20.75
C ARG A 92 0.90 -6.99 20.43
N GLN A 93 1.32 -8.23 20.20
CA GLN A 93 2.70 -8.58 19.93
C GLN A 93 3.00 -8.58 18.43
N LEU A 94 4.29 -8.51 18.11
CA LEU A 94 4.80 -8.69 16.77
C LEU A 94 4.76 -10.17 16.42
N VAL A 95 4.16 -10.53 15.28
CA VAL A 95 4.08 -11.90 14.81
C VAL A 95 4.49 -12.01 13.35
N LEU A 96 5.09 -13.13 12.97
CA LEU A 96 5.39 -13.45 11.57
C LEU A 96 4.25 -14.28 10.97
N LYS A 97 3.76 -13.86 9.81
CA LYS A 97 2.71 -14.54 9.07
C LYS A 97 3.11 -14.69 7.60
N LYS A 98 2.57 -15.71 6.94
CA LYS A 98 2.87 -15.95 5.52
C LYS A 98 2.04 -15.04 4.63
N CYS A 99 2.66 -14.50 3.59
CA CYS A 99 1.96 -13.92 2.45
C CYS A 99 1.27 -15.05 1.68
N SER A 100 -0.04 -14.96 1.55
CA SER A 100 -0.88 -15.90 0.78
C SER A 100 -1.38 -15.30 -0.54
N GLY A 101 -0.96 -14.07 -0.88
CA GLY A 101 -1.31 -13.47 -2.16
C GLY A 101 -0.75 -12.07 -2.35
N VAL A 102 -0.39 -11.77 -3.60
CA VAL A 102 0.00 -10.45 -4.08
C VAL A 102 -0.96 -10.01 -5.19
N PHE A 103 -1.43 -8.76 -5.13
CA PHE A 103 -2.55 -8.29 -5.93
C PHE A 103 -2.19 -6.98 -6.63
N ASN A 104 -2.09 -7.01 -7.96
CA ASN A 104 -1.98 -5.81 -8.78
C ASN A 104 -3.37 -5.20 -8.98
N ASN A 105 -3.52 -3.94 -8.55
CA ASN A 105 -4.79 -3.21 -8.58
C ASN A 105 -4.76 -2.04 -9.57
N GLY A 106 -3.75 -1.98 -10.44
CA GLY A 106 -3.60 -0.93 -11.44
C GLY A 106 -3.22 0.42 -10.85
N THR A 107 -3.48 1.48 -11.62
CA THR A 107 -3.19 2.86 -11.22
C THR A 107 -4.41 3.44 -10.51
N LYS A 108 -4.20 4.02 -9.33
CA LYS A 108 -5.24 4.64 -8.51
C LYS A 108 -4.73 5.93 -7.88
N ASP A 109 -5.62 6.84 -7.53
CA ASP A 109 -5.27 8.01 -6.73
C ASP A 109 -4.79 7.56 -5.34
N VAL A 110 -3.58 7.97 -4.97
CA VAL A 110 -2.98 7.69 -3.67
C VAL A 110 -2.81 8.96 -2.85
N TYR A 111 -2.91 8.78 -1.54
CA TYR A 111 -2.74 9.79 -0.52
C TYR A 111 -1.52 9.43 0.32
N GLU A 112 -0.69 10.41 0.64
CA GLU A 112 0.42 10.25 1.58
C GLU A 112 -0.05 10.59 2.99
N VAL A 113 -0.10 9.58 3.86
CA VAL A 113 -0.36 9.74 5.29
C VAL A 113 0.98 9.90 5.99
N THR A 114 1.19 11.06 6.60
CA THR A 114 2.42 11.37 7.34
C THR A 114 2.15 11.40 8.84
N THR A 115 2.94 10.66 9.61
CA THR A 115 2.99 10.74 11.07
C THR A 115 4.20 11.56 11.52
N LEU A 116 4.53 11.60 12.82
CA LEU A 116 5.72 12.34 13.27
C LEU A 116 7.02 11.73 12.73
N HIS A 117 7.05 10.41 12.55
CA HIS A 117 8.21 9.62 12.16
C HIS A 117 7.96 8.84 10.88
N HIS A 118 6.76 8.36 10.57
CA HIS A 118 6.51 7.51 9.40
C HIS A 118 5.77 8.26 8.29
N SER A 119 5.79 7.69 7.08
CA SER A 119 4.98 8.16 5.96
C SER A 119 4.68 6.99 5.04
N ILE A 120 3.44 6.89 4.57
CA ILE A 120 2.98 5.81 3.70
C ILE A 120 2.01 6.34 2.65
N LYS A 121 2.11 5.80 1.44
CA LYS A 121 1.21 6.12 0.33
C LYS A 121 0.20 5.01 0.12
N ALA A 122 -1.08 5.34 0.21
CA ALA A 122 -2.15 4.37 0.03
C ALA A 122 -3.42 5.00 -0.58
N THR A 123 -4.32 4.18 -1.08
CA THR A 123 -5.61 4.65 -1.62
C THR A 123 -6.53 5.18 -0.52
N ALA A 124 -7.47 6.07 -0.84
CA ALA A 124 -8.38 6.70 0.13
C ALA A 124 -9.13 5.70 1.03
N ASN A 125 -9.43 4.52 0.50
CA ASN A 125 -10.13 3.44 1.20
C ASN A 125 -9.21 2.50 2.00
N HIS A 126 -7.88 2.67 1.97
CA HIS A 126 -6.97 1.77 2.65
C HIS A 126 -7.06 1.93 4.18
N PRO A 127 -7.37 0.86 4.96
CA PRO A 127 -7.56 0.96 6.40
C PRO A 127 -6.26 0.94 7.21
N PHE A 128 -6.22 1.80 8.21
CA PHE A 128 -5.18 1.90 9.22
C PHE A 128 -5.75 1.53 10.59
N LEU A 129 -4.91 0.94 11.45
CA LEU A 129 -5.31 0.58 12.80
C LEU A 129 -5.21 1.81 13.71
N VAL A 130 -6.36 2.39 14.05
CA VAL A 130 -6.50 3.65 14.80
C VAL A 130 -6.98 3.40 16.22
N LEU A 131 -6.44 4.15 17.19
CA LEU A 131 -6.94 4.16 18.56
C LEU A 131 -8.23 4.96 18.68
N LYS A 132 -9.31 4.28 19.07
CA LYS A 132 -10.55 4.91 19.54
C LYS A 132 -10.47 5.12 21.05
N ARG A 133 -10.39 6.39 21.47
CA ARG A 133 -10.50 6.79 22.88
C ARG A 133 -11.97 6.82 23.27
N ASN A 134 -12.39 5.93 24.19
CA ASN A 134 -13.80 5.75 24.55
C ASN A 134 -14.27 6.68 25.69
N GLY A 135 -13.42 7.61 26.14
CA GLY A 135 -13.73 8.54 27.23
C GLY A 135 -13.26 8.06 28.60
N ARG A 136 -13.47 8.90 29.62
CA ARG A 136 -12.98 8.65 30.99
C ARG A 136 -13.68 7.42 31.58
N GLY A 137 -12.90 6.48 32.14
CA GLY A 137 -13.41 5.25 32.76
C GLY A 137 -13.80 4.12 31.78
N ARG A 138 -13.73 4.34 30.46
CA ARG A 138 -14.03 3.31 29.45
C ARG A 138 -12.74 2.80 28.80
N LYS A 139 -12.68 1.48 28.54
CA LYS A 139 -11.51 0.84 27.92
C LYS A 139 -11.36 1.32 26.48
N ASN A 140 -10.18 1.86 26.13
CA ASN A 140 -9.87 2.21 24.74
C ASN A 140 -9.82 0.96 23.85
N SER A 141 -10.10 1.13 22.57
CA SER A 141 -10.12 0.05 21.59
C SER A 141 -9.40 0.45 20.30
N LEU A 142 -8.80 -0.51 19.62
CA LEU A 142 -8.29 -0.31 18.27
C LEU A 142 -9.41 -0.57 17.26
N ILE A 143 -9.54 0.30 16.27
CA ILE A 143 -10.53 0.21 15.19
C ILE A 143 -9.83 0.44 13.86
N TRP A 144 -10.37 -0.13 12.78
CA TRP A 144 -9.91 0.18 11.43
C TRP A 144 -10.62 1.43 10.92
N LYS A 145 -9.85 2.40 10.42
CA LYS A 145 -10.36 3.55 9.67
C LYS A 145 -9.66 3.66 8.33
N THR A 146 -10.41 3.96 7.29
CA THR A 146 -9.85 4.32 5.98
C THR A 146 -9.25 5.72 6.02
N ILE A 147 -8.37 6.06 5.07
CA ILE A 147 -7.84 7.43 4.95
C ILE A 147 -8.97 8.46 4.86
N SER A 148 -10.05 8.16 4.12
CA SER A 148 -11.23 9.04 4.00
C SER A 148 -11.94 9.32 5.33
N GLU A 149 -11.82 8.43 6.32
CA GLU A 149 -12.42 8.57 7.65
C GLU A 149 -11.42 9.10 8.70
N MET A 150 -10.13 9.09 8.37
CA MET A 150 -9.06 9.58 9.22
C MET A 150 -8.97 11.10 9.15
N LYS A 151 -8.49 11.68 10.25
CA LYS A 151 -8.18 13.10 10.33
C LYS A 151 -6.85 13.32 11.03
N THR A 152 -6.22 14.48 10.78
CA THR A 152 -5.06 14.93 11.54
C THR A 152 -5.33 14.84 13.04
N GLY A 153 -4.38 14.25 13.78
CA GLY A 153 -4.49 13.98 15.20
C GLY A 153 -5.00 12.60 15.58
N ASP A 154 -5.60 11.84 14.66
CA ASP A 154 -5.88 10.41 14.88
C ASP A 154 -4.58 9.66 15.17
N GLU A 155 -4.64 8.67 16.06
CA GLU A 155 -3.46 7.91 16.51
C GLU A 155 -3.44 6.53 15.85
N VAL A 156 -2.42 6.26 15.03
CA VAL A 156 -2.22 4.97 14.32
C VAL A 156 -1.17 4.11 15.02
N VAL A 157 -1.27 2.80 14.85
CA VAL A 157 -0.26 1.86 15.36
C VAL A 157 0.95 1.82 14.42
N VAL A 158 2.14 2.07 14.98
CA VAL A 158 3.40 2.08 14.24
C VAL A 158 4.44 1.19 14.91
N LEU A 159 5.38 0.69 14.11
CA LEU A 159 6.54 -0.05 14.57
C LEU A 159 7.55 0.91 15.19
N LYS A 160 7.96 0.65 16.44
CA LYS A 160 8.97 1.43 17.17
C LYS A 160 10.29 0.72 17.37
N ASN A 161 10.28 -0.61 17.28
CA ASN A 161 11.45 -1.44 17.51
C ASN A 161 11.34 -2.73 16.70
N LEU A 162 12.47 -3.18 16.15
CA LEU A 162 12.60 -4.49 15.51
C LEU A 162 14.00 -5.04 15.81
N ASP A 163 14.16 -5.64 16.99
CA ASP A 163 15.42 -6.19 17.49
C ASP A 163 15.33 -7.71 17.66
N GLN A 164 15.21 -8.43 16.53
CA GLN A 164 15.13 -9.89 16.49
C GLN A 164 16.18 -10.50 15.56
N GLY A 165 17.27 -9.76 15.35
CA GLY A 165 18.26 -10.04 14.33
C GLY A 165 19.49 -10.77 14.81
N GLU A 166 20.08 -11.58 13.94
CA GLU A 166 21.38 -12.21 14.14
C GLU A 166 22.41 -11.56 13.21
N SER A 167 23.70 -11.71 13.53
CA SER A 167 24.78 -11.27 12.64
C SER A 167 24.65 -11.98 11.29
N PHE A 168 24.77 -11.22 10.22
CA PHE A 168 24.56 -11.71 8.86
C PHE A 168 25.77 -12.50 8.38
N GLU A 169 25.55 -13.72 7.90
CA GLU A 169 26.58 -14.56 7.30
C GLU A 169 26.82 -14.16 5.82
N PHE A 170 28.08 -13.91 5.48
CA PHE A 170 28.50 -13.57 4.13
C PHE A 170 28.95 -14.82 3.37
N ASN A 171 28.19 -15.20 2.34
CA ASN A 171 28.62 -16.22 1.39
C ASN A 171 29.40 -15.54 0.24
N PHE A 172 30.72 -15.45 0.37
CA PHE A 172 31.60 -14.82 -0.62
C PHE A 172 32.82 -15.68 -0.93
N ASP A 173 32.93 -16.11 -2.19
CA ASP A 173 34.08 -16.84 -2.68
C ASP A 173 35.27 -15.91 -2.97
N LYS A 174 36.39 -16.15 -2.27
CA LYS A 174 37.65 -15.44 -2.54
C LYS A 174 38.15 -15.76 -3.94
N VAL A 175 38.58 -14.72 -4.65
CA VAL A 175 39.31 -14.85 -5.92
C VAL A 175 40.64 -15.53 -5.67
N ARG A 176 40.98 -16.52 -6.50
CA ARG A 176 42.22 -17.29 -6.43
C ARG A 176 43.21 -16.83 -7.50
N LYS A 177 44.50 -17.08 -7.27
CA LYS A 177 45.55 -16.75 -8.23
C LYS A 177 45.33 -17.55 -9.52
N GLY A 178 45.31 -16.87 -10.68
CA GLY A 178 44.97 -17.47 -11.97
C GLY A 178 43.55 -17.17 -12.44
N ASP A 179 42.64 -16.74 -11.55
CA ASP A 179 41.34 -16.22 -11.95
C ASP A 179 41.51 -14.86 -12.66
N PHE A 180 40.81 -14.65 -13.78
CA PHE A 180 40.61 -13.33 -14.44
C PHE A 180 41.84 -12.40 -14.53
N ARG A 181 42.98 -12.84 -15.10
CA ARG A 181 44.22 -12.04 -15.27
C ARG A 181 44.83 -11.49 -13.97
N VAL A 182 44.55 -12.10 -12.80
CA VAL A 182 45.11 -11.66 -11.51
C VAL A 182 46.46 -12.36 -11.25
N ASN A 183 47.55 -11.57 -11.31
CA ASN A 183 48.92 -12.06 -11.12
C ASN A 183 49.40 -12.03 -9.66
N HIS A 184 48.79 -11.18 -8.82
CA HIS A 184 49.15 -10.99 -7.41
C HIS A 184 47.89 -10.86 -6.55
N LEU A 185 47.87 -11.51 -5.37
CA LEU A 185 46.80 -11.41 -4.38
C LEU A 185 47.41 -11.05 -3.03
N ASN A 186 46.82 -10.05 -2.38
CA ASN A 186 47.22 -9.66 -1.04
C ASN A 186 46.62 -10.64 -0.04
N GLU A 187 47.41 -11.05 0.97
CA GLU A 187 46.88 -11.76 2.13
C GLU A 187 45.96 -10.82 2.91
N ILE A 188 44.69 -11.19 2.96
CA ILE A 188 43.67 -10.44 3.69
C ILE A 188 42.73 -11.40 4.41
N ASN A 189 42.21 -10.91 5.52
CA ASN A 189 41.07 -11.49 6.20
C ASN A 189 39.80 -10.96 5.53
N LEU A 190 38.84 -11.84 5.25
CA LEU A 190 37.48 -11.41 4.89
C LEU A 190 36.57 -11.91 6.00
N PRO A 191 35.68 -11.05 6.52
CA PRO A 191 34.76 -11.45 7.56
C PRO A 191 33.72 -12.44 7.01
N GLU A 192 33.48 -13.52 7.76
CA GLU A 192 32.40 -14.48 7.48
C GLU A 192 31.05 -13.97 8.00
N TYR A 193 31.06 -13.16 9.06
CA TYR A 193 29.85 -12.58 9.67
C TYR A 193 29.94 -11.07 9.78
N SER A 194 28.78 -10.41 9.81
CA SER A 194 28.69 -9.01 10.18
C SER A 194 29.12 -8.80 11.63
N SER A 195 29.62 -7.61 11.92
CA SER A 195 30.09 -7.22 13.25
C SER A 195 29.96 -5.71 13.43
N SER A 196 29.99 -5.22 14.67
CA SER A 196 29.92 -3.77 14.93
C SER A 196 31.02 -3.00 14.20
N ASP A 197 32.25 -3.52 14.18
CA ASP A 197 33.38 -2.89 13.49
C ASP A 197 33.17 -2.89 11.97
N LEU A 198 32.78 -4.03 11.38
CA LEU A 198 32.50 -4.11 9.95
C LEU A 198 31.35 -3.18 9.55
N MET A 199 30.26 -3.17 10.32
CA MET A 199 29.11 -2.34 10.02
C MET A 199 29.45 -0.85 10.12
N LYS A 200 30.29 -0.45 11.08
CA LYS A 200 30.81 0.93 11.15
C LYS A 200 31.67 1.29 9.94
N TYR A 201 32.56 0.38 9.51
CA TYR A 201 33.36 0.55 8.30
C TYR A 201 32.48 0.69 7.05
N LEU A 202 31.45 -0.15 6.91
CA LEU A 202 30.50 -0.11 5.80
C LEU A 202 29.64 1.16 5.81
N GLY A 203 29.27 1.67 7.00
CA GLY A 203 28.61 2.97 7.12
C GLY A 203 29.46 4.10 6.56
N MET A 204 30.75 4.12 6.89
CA MET A 204 31.70 5.10 6.31
C MET A 204 31.85 4.92 4.79
N TYR A 205 31.85 3.68 4.31
CA TYR A 205 31.87 3.39 2.87
C TYR A 205 30.62 3.90 2.14
N VAL A 206 29.45 3.84 2.77
CA VAL A 206 28.21 4.32 2.16
C VAL A 206 28.20 5.84 2.02
N GLY A 207 28.76 6.58 2.98
CA GLY A 207 28.90 8.04 2.88
C GLY A 207 30.02 8.47 1.93
N ASP A 208 31.28 8.25 2.33
CA ASP A 208 32.46 8.83 1.65
C ASP A 208 33.22 7.82 0.76
N GLY A 209 32.75 6.58 0.68
CA GLY A 209 33.45 5.49 0.01
C GLY A 209 33.02 5.21 -1.42
N TRP A 210 33.96 4.73 -2.22
CA TRP A 210 33.72 4.21 -3.57
C TRP A 210 34.53 2.94 -3.81
N VAL A 211 34.06 2.13 -4.76
CA VAL A 211 34.68 0.85 -5.11
C VAL A 211 34.86 0.76 -6.62
N ARG A 212 36.00 0.24 -7.06
CA ARG A 212 36.30 -0.15 -8.44
C ARG A 212 36.70 -1.62 -8.45
N SER A 213 35.71 -2.51 -8.45
CA SER A 213 35.94 -3.96 -8.36
C SER A 213 36.89 -4.49 -9.44
N GLY A 214 36.80 -3.97 -10.67
CA GLY A 214 37.69 -4.35 -11.78
C GLY A 214 39.15 -3.89 -11.62
N LYS A 215 39.42 -2.91 -10.75
CA LYS A 215 40.78 -2.46 -10.42
C LYS A 215 41.25 -2.96 -9.05
N GLY A 216 40.39 -3.69 -8.33
CA GLY A 216 40.66 -4.11 -6.96
C GLY A 216 40.92 -2.94 -6.01
N GLU A 217 40.20 -1.83 -6.17
CA GLU A 217 40.46 -0.60 -5.42
C GLU A 217 39.20 -0.16 -4.67
N VAL A 218 39.36 0.12 -3.37
CA VAL A 218 38.36 0.78 -2.54
C VAL A 218 38.96 2.08 -2.03
N GLY A 219 38.27 3.20 -2.23
CA GLY A 219 38.73 4.52 -1.82
C GLY A 219 37.73 5.23 -0.92
N PHE A 220 38.22 6.09 -0.04
CA PHE A 220 37.44 6.93 0.87
C PHE A 220 37.95 8.36 0.82
N ALA A 221 37.05 9.33 0.68
CA ALA A 221 37.39 10.76 0.68
C ALA A 221 37.51 11.29 2.13
N LEU A 222 38.60 10.97 2.82
CA LEU A 222 38.85 11.35 4.21
C LEU A 222 40.14 12.19 4.35
N PRO A 223 40.01 13.53 4.52
CA PRO A 223 41.15 14.43 4.66
C PRO A 223 42.08 14.06 5.82
N ARG A 224 43.36 14.41 5.66
CA ARG A 224 44.39 14.25 6.68
C ARG A 224 43.96 14.91 8.00
N ASN A 225 44.28 14.27 9.13
CA ASN A 225 43.93 14.70 10.49
C ASN A 225 42.42 14.70 10.82
N SER A 226 41.57 14.08 9.99
CA SER A 226 40.18 13.85 10.37
C SER A 226 40.04 12.62 11.30
N ARG A 227 39.20 12.74 12.33
CA ARG A 227 38.86 11.61 13.23
C ARG A 227 38.31 10.41 12.46
N ALA A 228 37.56 10.67 11.39
CA ALA A 228 37.04 9.63 10.50
C ALA A 228 38.18 8.83 9.86
N ARG A 229 39.22 9.48 9.34
CA ARG A 229 40.39 8.82 8.73
C ARG A 229 41.08 7.86 9.70
N GLU A 230 41.37 8.31 10.92
CA GLU A 230 42.01 7.47 11.94
C GLU A 230 41.14 6.27 12.31
N THR A 231 39.84 6.52 12.49
CA THR A 231 38.86 5.46 12.78
C THR A 231 38.80 4.43 11.66
N LEU A 232 38.78 4.86 10.40
CA LEU A 232 38.74 3.96 9.24
C LEU A 232 40.01 3.09 9.15
N ILE A 233 41.20 3.69 9.33
CA ILE A 233 42.47 2.96 9.27
C ILE A 233 42.52 1.89 10.37
N SER A 234 42.14 2.26 11.60
CA SER A 234 42.06 1.32 12.73
C SER A 234 41.06 0.19 12.48
N LEU A 235 39.87 0.50 11.96
CA LEU A 235 38.86 -0.50 11.61
C LEU A 235 39.37 -1.44 10.53
N HIS A 236 39.94 -0.90 9.45
CA HIS A 236 40.44 -1.69 8.34
C HIS A 236 41.51 -2.69 8.78
N SER A 237 42.48 -2.24 9.58
CA SER A 237 43.54 -3.11 10.12
C SER A 237 42.97 -4.23 10.98
N ARG A 238 41.93 -3.97 11.78
CA ARG A 238 41.29 -4.98 12.64
C ARG A 238 40.43 -5.98 11.86
N ILE A 239 39.72 -5.51 10.83
CA ILE A 239 38.76 -6.33 10.06
C ILE A 239 39.47 -7.15 8.99
N PHE A 240 40.22 -6.48 8.12
CA PHE A 240 40.77 -7.09 6.90
C PHE A 240 42.26 -7.43 7.02
N GLY A 241 42.97 -6.81 7.96
CA GLY A 241 44.43 -6.78 7.93
C GLY A 241 44.95 -6.08 6.67
N GLY A 242 46.26 -6.20 6.43
CA GLY A 242 46.89 -5.64 5.22
C GLY A 242 47.20 -4.14 5.29
N THR A 243 47.79 -3.64 4.20
CA THR A 243 48.29 -2.26 4.11
C THR A 243 47.29 -1.33 3.41
N ILE A 244 47.22 -0.10 3.91
CA ILE A 244 46.41 0.97 3.34
C ILE A 244 47.35 2.04 2.79
N ARG A 245 47.04 2.55 1.61
CA ARG A 245 47.73 3.71 1.04
C ARG A 245 46.93 4.97 1.34
N THR A 246 47.59 6.06 1.67
CA THR A 246 46.90 7.33 1.94
C THR A 246 47.58 8.50 1.24
N ASP A 247 46.80 9.50 0.86
CA ASP A 247 47.27 10.82 0.40
C ASP A 247 46.65 11.94 1.27
N GLU A 248 46.72 13.20 0.88
CA GLU A 248 46.15 14.30 1.68
C GLU A 248 44.63 14.22 1.87
N VAL A 249 43.91 13.67 0.90
CA VAL A 249 42.45 13.69 0.82
C VAL A 249 41.84 12.30 0.90
N TYR A 250 42.57 11.26 0.50
CA TYR A 250 42.04 9.93 0.29
C TYR A 250 42.77 8.84 1.07
N VAL A 251 42.00 7.80 1.38
CA VAL A 251 42.46 6.52 1.93
C VAL A 251 42.10 5.43 0.92
N TYR A 252 43.06 4.59 0.54
CA TYR A 252 42.90 3.52 -0.45
C TYR A 252 43.25 2.16 0.14
N ALA A 253 42.33 1.22 -0.01
CA ALA A 253 42.58 -0.20 0.16
C ALA A 253 42.65 -0.88 -1.20
N ASN A 254 43.87 -1.27 -1.60
CA ASN A 254 44.12 -1.97 -2.86
C ASN A 254 44.02 -3.47 -2.62
N SER A 255 42.85 -4.05 -2.87
CA SER A 255 42.65 -5.49 -2.84
C SER A 255 41.45 -5.88 -3.72
N VAL A 256 41.69 -6.80 -4.67
CA VAL A 256 40.63 -7.38 -5.53
C VAL A 256 39.54 -8.02 -4.68
N ASN A 257 39.92 -8.75 -3.64
CA ASN A 257 38.99 -9.45 -2.78
C ASN A 257 38.15 -8.49 -1.92
N ILE A 258 38.74 -7.43 -1.34
CA ILE A 258 37.97 -6.42 -0.59
C ILE A 258 37.02 -5.66 -1.52
N ALA A 259 37.48 -5.25 -2.70
CA ALA A 259 36.67 -4.50 -3.65
C ALA A 259 35.51 -5.34 -4.22
N ARG A 260 35.72 -6.64 -4.47
CA ARG A 260 34.65 -7.54 -4.89
C ARG A 260 33.69 -7.87 -3.73
N PHE A 261 34.21 -8.07 -2.52
CA PHE A 261 33.40 -8.27 -1.32
C PHE A 261 32.47 -7.09 -1.07
N ILE A 262 32.99 -5.86 -0.95
CA ILE A 262 32.16 -4.67 -0.75
C ILE A 262 31.21 -4.46 -1.94
N GLY A 263 31.67 -4.72 -3.17
CA GLY A 263 30.87 -4.64 -4.37
C GLY A 263 29.67 -5.60 -4.39
N SER A 264 29.78 -6.77 -3.75
CA SER A 264 28.70 -7.76 -3.69
C SER A 264 27.66 -7.49 -2.61
N LEU A 265 27.92 -6.56 -1.67
CA LEU A 265 27.01 -6.27 -0.54
C LEU A 265 25.78 -5.44 -0.90
N ALA A 266 25.63 -5.02 -2.17
CA ALA A 266 24.46 -4.30 -2.71
C ALA A 266 24.20 -2.90 -2.09
N PHE A 267 25.21 -2.23 -1.54
CA PHE A 267 25.10 -0.84 -1.06
C PHE A 267 24.96 0.22 -2.17
N GLY A 268 25.04 -0.18 -3.44
CA GLY A 268 24.97 0.72 -4.60
C GLY A 268 26.30 1.43 -4.91
N SER A 269 26.38 2.03 -6.11
CA SER A 269 27.56 2.71 -6.63
C SER A 269 27.26 4.15 -7.07
N GLY A 270 28.16 5.08 -6.73
CA GLY A 270 27.95 6.52 -6.94
C GLY A 270 26.98 7.14 -5.93
N ALA A 271 27.19 8.42 -5.62
CA ALA A 271 26.53 9.11 -4.50
C ALA A 271 24.99 9.07 -4.56
N LYS A 272 24.39 9.16 -5.76
CA LYS A 272 22.93 9.16 -5.95
C LYS A 272 22.28 7.78 -5.80
N ASN A 273 23.04 6.69 -5.99
CA ASN A 273 22.49 5.32 -5.98
C ASN A 273 22.90 4.54 -4.73
N LYS A 274 23.66 5.14 -3.80
CA LYS A 274 23.95 4.53 -2.50
C LYS A 274 22.63 4.19 -1.78
N THR A 275 22.59 3.07 -1.07
CA THR A 275 21.39 2.59 -0.37
C THR A 275 21.75 1.74 0.84
N ILE A 276 20.75 1.33 1.62
CA ILE A 276 20.89 0.36 2.71
C ILE A 276 20.25 -0.97 2.26
N PRO A 277 21.04 -2.03 2.05
CA PRO A 277 20.54 -3.34 1.68
C PRO A 277 19.52 -3.91 2.66
N SER A 278 18.63 -4.77 2.18
CA SER A 278 17.57 -5.39 3.00
C SER A 278 18.10 -6.16 4.20
N TRP A 279 19.21 -6.87 4.04
CA TRP A 279 19.84 -7.65 5.12
C TRP A 279 20.32 -6.79 6.30
N VAL A 280 20.59 -5.49 6.11
CA VAL A 280 20.96 -4.61 7.23
C VAL A 280 19.80 -4.44 8.22
N PHE A 281 18.55 -4.57 7.76
CA PHE A 281 17.38 -4.49 8.63
C PHE A 281 17.20 -5.73 9.52
N THR A 282 17.83 -6.85 9.18
CA THR A 282 17.78 -8.12 9.93
C THR A 282 18.89 -8.25 10.97
N LEU A 283 19.80 -7.27 11.09
CA LEU A 283 20.91 -7.32 12.04
C LEU A 283 20.45 -7.15 13.49
N PRO A 284 21.29 -7.45 14.50
CA PRO A 284 21.04 -7.03 15.87
C PRO A 284 21.18 -5.50 15.99
N LYS A 285 20.45 -4.89 16.93
CA LYS A 285 20.43 -3.43 17.12
C LYS A 285 21.83 -2.80 17.20
N LYS A 286 22.76 -3.41 17.96
CA LYS A 286 24.14 -2.90 18.13
C LYS A 286 24.89 -2.73 16.80
N GLU A 287 24.66 -3.63 15.85
CA GLU A 287 25.28 -3.58 14.53
C GLU A 287 24.64 -2.52 13.62
N LYS A 288 23.31 -2.39 13.65
CA LYS A 288 22.60 -1.30 12.96
C LYS A 288 23.02 0.08 13.48
N GLU A 289 23.19 0.21 14.80
CA GLU A 289 23.67 1.44 15.43
C GLU A 289 25.11 1.74 15.00
N SER A 290 25.97 0.72 14.94
CA SER A 290 27.35 0.88 14.48
C SER A 290 27.42 1.32 13.01
N PHE A 291 26.53 0.78 12.16
CA PHE A 291 26.37 1.26 10.78
C PHE A 291 25.95 2.72 10.72
N ALA A 292 24.94 3.13 11.49
CA ALA A 292 24.49 4.52 11.57
C ALA A 292 25.60 5.45 12.11
N GLN A 293 26.40 5.00 13.07
CA GLN A 293 27.58 5.73 13.55
C GLN A 293 28.63 5.92 12.44
N GLY A 294 28.84 4.90 11.60
CA GLY A 294 29.72 4.97 10.43
C GLY A 294 29.27 6.06 9.45
N LEU A 295 27.97 6.10 9.13
CA LEU A 295 27.38 7.17 8.32
C LEU A 295 27.55 8.55 8.98
N MET A 296 27.42 8.63 10.30
CA MET A 296 27.59 9.90 11.01
C MET A 296 29.03 10.41 11.04
N LEU A 297 30.03 9.56 10.79
CA LEU A 297 31.43 9.95 10.67
C LEU A 297 31.79 10.51 9.30
N SER A 298 30.96 10.27 8.28
CA SER A 298 31.11 10.83 6.93
C SER A 298 30.29 12.11 6.77
N ASP A 299 29.04 12.00 6.32
CA ASP A 299 28.14 13.11 6.00
C ASP A 299 27.24 13.53 7.17
N GLY A 300 27.64 13.19 8.39
CA GLY A 300 26.90 13.43 9.61
C GLY A 300 27.32 14.69 10.36
N TYR A 301 26.35 15.38 10.94
CA TYR A 301 26.58 16.55 11.79
C TYR A 301 25.77 16.44 13.09
N LYS A 302 26.42 16.60 14.24
CA LYS A 302 25.74 16.64 15.55
C LYS A 302 25.44 18.08 15.97
N ILE A 303 24.22 18.33 16.43
CA ILE A 303 23.74 19.62 16.95
C ILE A 303 23.08 19.37 18.31
N GLY A 304 23.78 19.69 19.39
CA GLY A 304 23.30 19.39 20.75
C GLY A 304 23.00 17.89 20.93
N SER A 305 21.77 17.56 21.31
CA SER A 305 21.27 16.18 21.41
C SER A 305 20.76 15.58 20.09
N GLY A 306 20.71 16.37 19.02
CA GLY A 306 20.27 15.96 17.69
C GLY A 306 21.42 15.63 16.75
N SER A 307 21.10 14.86 15.72
CA SER A 307 21.97 14.51 14.61
C SER A 307 21.30 14.86 13.29
N ARG A 308 22.08 15.27 12.30
CA ARG A 308 21.66 15.49 10.92
C ARG A 308 22.53 14.62 10.02
N TYR A 309 21.91 13.93 9.08
CA TYR A 309 22.61 13.22 8.01
C TYR A 309 22.16 13.74 6.65
N VAL A 310 23.12 14.00 5.76
CA VAL A 310 22.90 14.57 4.43
C VAL A 310 23.26 13.54 3.37
N SER A 311 22.49 13.47 2.28
CA SER A 311 22.85 12.62 1.15
C SER A 311 22.22 13.08 -0.16
N ALA A 312 22.93 12.85 -1.27
CA ALA A 312 22.37 12.96 -2.62
C ALA A 312 21.45 11.77 -2.98
N SER A 313 21.51 10.66 -2.24
CA SER A 313 20.63 9.51 -2.44
C SER A 313 19.38 9.60 -1.56
N TYR A 314 18.23 9.87 -2.19
CA TYR A 314 16.94 9.78 -1.51
C TYR A 314 16.60 8.35 -1.06
N GLY A 315 17.02 7.34 -1.83
CA GLY A 315 16.83 5.93 -1.46
C GLY A 315 17.54 5.59 -0.14
N LEU A 316 18.76 6.12 0.05
CA LEU A 316 19.49 6.00 1.32
C LEU A 316 18.73 6.68 2.45
N LEU A 317 18.27 7.92 2.26
CA LEU A 317 17.56 8.67 3.30
C LEU A 317 16.23 8.00 3.73
N ILE A 318 15.46 7.47 2.78
CA ILE A 318 14.21 6.74 3.06
C ILE A 318 14.49 5.50 3.92
N ARG A 319 15.48 4.70 3.53
CA ARG A 319 15.83 3.46 4.24
C ARG A 319 16.51 3.76 5.58
N LEU A 320 17.34 4.80 5.67
CA LEU A 320 17.98 5.22 6.92
C LEU A 320 16.93 5.70 7.92
N ARG A 321 15.93 6.46 7.47
CA ARG A 321 14.82 6.90 8.31
C ARG A 321 14.08 5.72 8.94
N LEU A 322 13.71 4.73 8.13
CA LEU A 322 13.10 3.48 8.62
C LEU A 322 14.03 2.70 9.55
N LEU A 323 15.31 2.54 9.20
CA LEU A 323 16.28 1.81 10.02
C LEU A 323 16.42 2.44 11.42
N LEU A 324 16.61 3.75 11.47
CA LEU A 324 16.68 4.52 12.73
C LEU A 324 15.41 4.36 13.56
N GLN A 325 14.23 4.37 12.93
CA GLN A 325 12.95 4.15 13.63
C GLN A 325 12.87 2.77 14.25
N THR A 326 13.31 1.72 13.54
CA THR A 326 13.36 0.36 14.09
C THR A 326 14.34 0.18 15.24
N MET A 327 15.20 1.16 15.52
CA MET A 327 16.13 1.16 16.66
C MET A 327 15.68 2.07 17.81
N GLY A 328 14.50 2.68 17.72
CA GLY A 328 13.97 3.58 18.74
C GLY A 328 14.51 5.02 18.65
N PHE A 329 14.95 5.48 17.48
CA PHE A 329 15.26 6.90 17.26
C PHE A 329 14.01 7.69 16.86
N ARG A 330 13.98 8.97 17.23
CA ARG A 330 13.04 9.95 16.69
C ARG A 330 13.65 10.51 15.42
N VAL A 331 12.99 10.34 14.29
CA VAL A 331 13.47 10.82 12.98
C VAL A 331 12.43 11.73 12.34
N GLY A 332 12.85 12.90 11.89
CA GLY A 332 11.99 13.84 11.17
C GLY A 332 11.68 13.41 9.73
N LYS A 333 10.96 14.25 9.00
CA LYS A 333 10.76 14.09 7.55
C LYS A 333 12.06 14.27 6.77
N ILE A 334 12.09 13.76 5.55
CA ILE A 334 13.18 14.04 4.62
C ILE A 334 12.96 15.45 4.04
N HIS A 335 13.93 16.31 4.22
CA HIS A 335 13.93 17.65 3.64
C HIS A 335 14.71 17.63 2.32
N LYS A 336 14.19 18.30 1.30
CA LYS A 336 14.85 18.49 0.01
C LYS A 336 15.55 19.85 -0.03
N GLN A 337 16.74 19.92 -0.58
CA GLN A 337 17.46 21.15 -0.86
C GLN A 337 18.05 21.12 -2.27
N ARG A 338 18.06 22.29 -2.91
CA ARG A 338 18.72 22.52 -4.19
C ARG A 338 19.74 23.65 -4.00
N LYS A 339 20.92 23.46 -4.56
CA LYS A 339 21.93 24.52 -4.73
C LYS A 339 22.14 24.74 -6.21
N GLU A 340 22.13 26.00 -6.60
CA GLU A 340 22.32 26.39 -8.00
C GLU A 340 23.80 26.40 -8.37
N LYS A 341 24.07 26.16 -9.66
CA LYS A 341 25.38 26.37 -10.27
C LYS A 341 25.95 27.74 -9.87
N GLY A 342 27.25 27.78 -9.56
CA GLY A 342 27.94 29.00 -9.11
C GLY A 342 27.89 29.23 -7.59
N THR A 343 27.06 28.49 -6.84
CA THR A 343 27.06 28.57 -5.38
C THR A 343 28.41 28.10 -4.83
N LYS A 344 29.08 28.95 -4.02
CA LYS A 344 30.33 28.60 -3.35
C LYS A 344 30.10 27.59 -2.22
N CYS A 345 30.70 26.41 -2.33
CA CYS A 345 30.70 25.35 -1.32
C CYS A 345 32.14 24.95 -1.00
N VAL A 346 32.55 25.10 0.26
CA VAL A 346 33.91 24.72 0.74
C VAL A 346 35.02 25.30 -0.17
N GLY A 347 34.89 26.59 -0.52
CA GLY A 347 35.88 27.29 -1.35
C GLY A 347 35.85 26.98 -2.85
N ARG A 348 34.89 26.17 -3.34
CA ARG A 348 34.73 25.86 -4.77
C ARG A 348 33.34 26.26 -5.28
N GLU A 349 33.25 26.65 -6.54
CA GLU A 349 31.96 26.91 -7.17
C GLU A 349 31.33 25.62 -7.69
N LEU A 350 30.04 25.46 -7.45
CA LEU A 350 29.27 24.35 -7.99
C LEU A 350 29.22 24.44 -9.52
N LEU A 351 29.72 23.39 -10.19
CA LEU A 351 29.75 23.33 -11.66
C LEU A 351 28.38 23.11 -12.29
N ASN A 352 27.47 22.47 -11.55
CA ASN A 352 26.11 22.15 -11.93
C ASN A 352 25.18 22.33 -10.73
N ASP A 353 23.89 22.44 -11.01
CA ASP A 353 22.86 22.36 -9.98
C ASP A 353 22.98 21.03 -9.22
N SER A 354 22.84 21.12 -7.90
CA SER A 354 22.93 19.98 -7.02
C SER A 354 21.68 19.88 -6.15
N GLU A 355 20.99 18.76 -6.25
CA GLU A 355 19.90 18.40 -5.35
C GLU A 355 20.35 17.35 -4.36
N TYR A 356 20.01 17.54 -3.09
CA TYR A 356 20.29 16.61 -2.02
C TYR A 356 19.20 16.69 -0.95
N GLY A 357 19.15 15.67 -0.10
CA GLY A 357 18.24 15.64 1.03
C GLY A 357 18.97 15.55 2.36
N TYR A 358 18.24 15.81 3.44
CA TYR A 358 18.71 15.53 4.79
C TYR A 358 17.59 15.03 5.70
N ILE A 359 17.98 14.28 6.72
CA ILE A 359 17.12 13.91 7.85
C ILE A 359 17.75 14.39 9.15
N CYS A 360 16.89 14.76 10.10
CA CYS A 360 17.31 15.05 11.48
C CYS A 360 16.76 13.95 12.39
N PHE A 361 17.57 13.50 13.34
CA PHE A 361 17.17 12.48 14.30
C PHE A 361 17.84 12.64 15.66
N SER A 362 17.21 12.08 16.69
CA SER A 362 17.76 12.03 18.05
C SER A 362 17.33 10.72 18.71
N GLU A 363 18.03 10.34 19.78
CA GLU A 363 17.51 9.28 20.64
C GLU A 363 16.16 9.70 21.23
N ARG A 364 15.26 8.73 21.39
CA ARG A 364 13.99 8.98 22.07
C ARG A 364 14.23 9.07 23.56
N GLN A 365 13.73 10.14 24.17
CA GLN A 365 13.70 10.22 25.63
C GLN A 365 12.81 9.12 26.17
N LYS A 366 13.33 8.34 27.13
CA LYS A 366 12.56 7.33 27.83
C LYS A 366 11.52 8.04 28.69
N TRP A 367 10.28 7.60 28.58
CA TRP A 367 9.21 8.03 29.47
C TRP A 367 9.54 7.57 30.90
N ASN A 368 9.40 8.45 31.89
CA ASN A 368 9.56 8.07 33.29
C ASN A 368 8.27 7.38 33.80
N THR A 369 8.04 6.16 33.31
CA THR A 369 6.83 5.38 33.61
C THR A 369 6.75 4.95 35.06
N GLU A 370 7.87 4.91 35.79
CA GLU A 370 7.90 4.64 37.24
C GLU A 370 7.27 5.77 38.05
N LYS A 371 7.51 7.03 37.67
CA LYS A 371 7.03 8.19 38.43
C LYS A 371 5.56 8.57 38.11
N TYR A 372 5.09 8.37 36.87
CA TYR A 372 3.72 8.75 36.46
C TYR A 372 3.05 7.74 35.50
N PRO A 373 2.85 6.47 35.92
CA PRO A 373 2.39 5.41 35.04
C PRO A 373 1.00 5.67 34.42
N ALA A 374 0.06 6.23 35.20
CA ALA A 374 -1.30 6.50 34.72
C ALA A 374 -1.36 7.61 33.66
N GLN A 375 -0.55 8.67 33.81
CA GLN A 375 -0.49 9.78 32.87
C GLN A 375 0.10 9.33 31.52
N TYR A 376 1.17 8.56 31.55
CA TYR A 376 1.84 8.11 30.34
C TYR A 376 1.09 6.98 29.61
N ARG A 377 0.44 6.06 30.33
CA ARG A 377 -0.49 5.08 29.73
C ARG A 377 -1.72 5.73 29.08
N TYR A 378 -2.17 6.85 29.62
CA TYR A 378 -3.19 7.65 28.95
C TYR A 378 -2.64 8.31 27.68
N GLN A 379 -1.40 8.80 27.69
CA GLN A 379 -0.78 9.42 26.51
C GLN A 379 -0.47 8.43 25.39
N ASN A 380 -0.02 7.21 25.70
CA ASN A 380 0.29 6.19 24.70
C ASN A 380 -0.25 4.82 25.11
N PHE A 381 -1.27 4.35 24.37
CA PHE A 381 -1.97 3.09 24.64
C PHE A 381 -1.08 1.84 24.57
N LEU A 382 0.04 1.92 23.84
CA LEU A 382 1.01 0.84 23.64
C LEU A 382 2.37 1.17 24.30
N ILE A 383 2.40 2.00 25.34
CA ILE A 383 3.65 2.44 25.97
C ILE A 383 4.53 1.28 26.45
N ASP A 384 3.91 0.27 27.07
CA ASP A 384 4.57 -0.91 27.64
C ASP A 384 4.84 -2.00 26.58
N ASN A 385 4.43 -1.79 25.32
CA ASN A 385 4.69 -2.74 24.24
C ASN A 385 6.16 -2.70 23.84
N GLU A 386 6.77 -3.81 23.42
CA GLU A 386 8.18 -3.80 23.01
C GLU A 386 8.36 -3.25 21.57
N TYR A 387 7.47 -3.64 20.65
CA TYR A 387 7.65 -3.47 19.20
C TYR A 387 6.84 -2.33 18.61
N PHE A 388 5.72 -1.96 19.23
CA PHE A 388 4.77 -1.00 18.70
C PHE A 388 4.52 0.19 19.63
N GLU A 389 4.04 1.29 19.05
CA GLU A 389 3.51 2.44 19.77
C GLU A 389 2.35 3.08 19.01
N MET A 390 1.67 4.03 19.68
CA MET A 390 0.73 4.93 19.03
C MET A 390 1.42 6.18 18.52
N GLU A 391 1.06 6.61 17.31
CA GLU A 391 1.58 7.82 16.70
C GLU A 391 0.49 8.66 16.05
N LYS A 392 0.54 9.99 16.26
CA LYS A 392 -0.44 10.89 15.66
C LYS A 392 -0.17 11.12 14.18
N VAL A 393 -1.22 11.00 13.37
CA VAL A 393 -1.26 11.50 11.99
C VAL A 393 -1.08 13.02 12.03
N ARG A 394 -0.12 13.51 11.27
CA ARG A 394 0.21 14.92 11.13
C ARG A 394 -0.40 15.53 9.88
N ASP A 395 -0.45 14.74 8.82
CA ASP A 395 -0.88 15.22 7.52
C ASP A 395 -1.40 14.09 6.63
N ILE A 396 -2.30 14.44 5.72
CA ILE A 396 -2.88 13.55 4.71
C ILE A 396 -3.02 14.36 3.42
N GLU A 397 -2.17 14.09 2.43
CA GLU A 397 -2.12 14.84 1.17
C GLU A 397 -2.43 13.94 -0.04
N LEU A 398 -3.21 14.43 -1.00
CA LEU A 398 -3.40 13.75 -2.28
C LEU A 398 -2.11 13.88 -3.11
N VAL A 399 -1.51 12.75 -3.46
CA VAL A 399 -0.31 12.71 -4.34
C VAL A 399 -0.73 12.63 -5.81
N GLY A 400 -1.82 11.93 -6.10
CA GLY A 400 -2.33 11.68 -7.44
C GLY A 400 -2.22 10.21 -7.87
N PRO A 401 -2.35 9.91 -9.17
CA PRO A 401 -2.41 8.54 -9.66
C PRO A 401 -1.03 7.85 -9.60
N GLU A 402 -0.93 6.75 -8.86
CA GLU A 402 0.26 5.88 -8.82
C GLU A 402 -0.14 4.41 -9.07
N PRO A 403 0.77 3.57 -9.61
CA PRO A 403 0.56 2.12 -9.66
C PRO A 403 0.49 1.56 -8.24
N THR A 404 -0.50 0.69 -8.00
CA THR A 404 -0.81 0.17 -6.67
C THR A 404 -0.82 -1.36 -6.62
N LEU A 405 -0.31 -1.86 -5.50
CA LEU A 405 -0.30 -3.27 -5.14
C LEU A 405 -0.97 -3.45 -3.78
N ASP A 406 -1.35 -4.68 -3.48
CA ASP A 406 -1.72 -5.05 -2.12
C ASP A 406 -1.32 -6.49 -1.82
N LEU A 407 -1.34 -6.85 -0.53
CA LEU A 407 -0.92 -8.13 0.01
C LEU A 407 -2.05 -8.78 0.81
N ARG A 408 -2.08 -10.10 0.80
CA ARG A 408 -2.87 -10.89 1.74
C ARG A 408 -1.91 -11.67 2.64
N VAL A 409 -2.00 -11.39 3.93
CA VAL A 409 -1.25 -12.09 4.99
C VAL A 409 -2.20 -12.99 5.80
N GLU A 410 -1.80 -14.24 6.02
CA GLU A 410 -2.63 -15.21 6.75
C GLU A 410 -2.80 -14.83 8.22
N GLY A 411 -3.96 -15.13 8.81
CA GLY A 411 -4.20 -14.93 10.24
C GLY A 411 -4.63 -13.51 10.61
N GLU A 412 -3.70 -12.65 11.07
CA GLU A 412 -4.03 -11.35 11.71
C GLU A 412 -4.68 -10.33 10.76
N HIS A 413 -4.68 -10.64 9.47
CA HIS A 413 -5.23 -9.81 8.40
C HIS A 413 -4.66 -8.37 8.34
N ASN A 414 -3.42 -8.19 8.75
CA ASN A 414 -2.68 -6.94 8.67
C ASN A 414 -1.18 -7.21 8.47
N PHE A 415 -0.43 -6.17 8.12
CA PHE A 415 1.03 -6.23 7.99
C PHE A 415 1.66 -4.85 8.27
N VAL A 416 2.98 -4.83 8.44
CA VAL A 416 3.74 -3.58 8.63
C VAL A 416 4.31 -3.11 7.29
N ALA A 417 3.82 -1.96 6.83
CA ALA A 417 4.28 -1.27 5.63
C ALA A 417 4.77 0.14 5.97
N ASP A 418 5.97 0.50 5.52
CA ASP A 418 6.61 1.80 5.78
C ASP A 418 6.64 2.15 7.29
N GLY A 419 6.70 1.13 8.14
CA GLY A 419 6.68 1.23 9.61
C GLY A 419 5.29 1.41 10.23
N ILE A 420 4.21 1.39 9.45
CA ILE A 420 2.83 1.56 9.91
C ILE A 420 2.06 0.23 9.79
N VAL A 421 1.21 -0.08 10.77
CA VAL A 421 0.31 -1.25 10.70
C VAL A 421 -0.87 -0.93 9.79
N VAL A 422 -0.96 -1.67 8.70
CA VAL A 422 -2.00 -1.53 7.68
C VAL A 422 -2.77 -2.81 7.48
N HIS A 423 -4.03 -2.69 7.07
CA HIS A 423 -4.88 -3.85 6.86
C HIS A 423 -4.50 -4.60 5.58
N ASN A 424 -4.67 -5.91 5.56
CA ASN A 424 -4.61 -6.71 4.34
C ASN A 424 -5.54 -6.18 3.26
N THR A 425 -5.24 -6.50 2.00
CA THR A 425 -6.31 -6.63 1.03
C THR A 425 -7.24 -7.77 1.43
N GLY A 426 -8.52 -7.44 1.44
CA GLY A 426 -9.51 -8.42 1.10
C GLY A 426 -10.73 -7.75 0.50
N ILE A 427 -11.65 -8.59 0.06
CA ILE A 427 -12.82 -8.20 -0.71
C ILE A 427 -13.77 -7.62 0.30
N GLN A 428 -13.78 -6.31 0.45
CA GLN A 428 -14.59 -5.68 1.47
C GLN A 428 -15.97 -5.35 0.94
N ARG A 429 -16.93 -5.17 1.86
CA ARG A 429 -18.36 -5.03 1.54
C ARG A 429 -18.66 -3.66 0.90
N SER A 430 -19.13 -3.62 -0.34
CA SER A 430 -19.78 -2.40 -0.84
C SER A 430 -21.26 -2.42 -0.46
N SER A 431 -21.96 -1.29 -0.63
CA SER A 431 -23.43 -1.30 -0.57
C SER A 431 -24.07 -2.20 -1.64
N ALA A 432 -23.34 -2.57 -2.70
CA ALA A 432 -23.78 -3.50 -3.74
C ALA A 432 -23.57 -4.99 -3.36
N SER A 433 -22.73 -5.29 -2.36
CA SER A 433 -22.55 -6.65 -1.86
C SER A 433 -23.88 -7.29 -1.43
N PRO A 434 -24.21 -8.52 -1.86
CA PRO A 434 -25.46 -9.18 -1.48
C PRO A 434 -25.50 -9.57 0.01
N CYS A 435 -26.72 -9.74 0.54
CA CYS A 435 -26.92 -10.42 1.82
C CYS A 435 -26.28 -11.81 1.78
N GLY A 436 -25.68 -12.25 2.89
CA GLY A 436 -24.94 -13.50 3.01
C GLY A 436 -23.55 -13.51 2.34
N ALA A 437 -23.07 -12.40 1.77
CA ALA A 437 -21.74 -12.39 1.14
C ALA A 437 -20.63 -12.42 2.19
N ALA A 438 -19.73 -13.41 2.12
CA ALA A 438 -18.51 -13.43 2.91
C ALA A 438 -17.49 -12.44 2.32
N THR A 439 -17.25 -11.36 3.06
CA THR A 439 -16.29 -10.31 2.71
C THR A 439 -15.30 -10.15 3.85
N THR A 440 -14.24 -9.36 3.67
CA THR A 440 -13.27 -9.09 4.72
C THR A 440 -13.84 -8.27 5.87
N THR A 441 -14.76 -7.35 5.57
CA THR A 441 -15.49 -6.56 6.57
C THR A 441 -16.80 -7.21 7.01
N SER A 442 -17.15 -8.37 6.47
CA SER A 442 -18.27 -9.21 6.92
C SER A 442 -17.82 -10.67 6.84
N PRO A 443 -16.86 -11.07 7.70
CA PRO A 443 -16.23 -12.39 7.63
C PRO A 443 -17.18 -13.49 8.09
N VAL A 444 -16.93 -14.69 7.59
CA VAL A 444 -17.62 -15.91 8.04
C VAL A 444 -16.61 -16.83 8.69
N GLY A 445 -16.93 -17.32 9.88
CA GLY A 445 -16.09 -18.18 10.73
C GLY A 445 -16.92 -19.00 11.70
N LYS A 446 -16.29 -19.47 12.78
CA LYS A 446 -16.96 -20.32 13.79
C LYS A 446 -17.99 -19.57 14.65
N VAL A 447 -17.81 -18.26 14.81
CA VAL A 447 -18.64 -17.41 15.69
C VAL A 447 -19.68 -16.61 14.90
N ILE A 448 -19.34 -16.18 13.68
CA ILE A 448 -20.20 -15.44 12.78
C ILE A 448 -20.39 -16.33 11.56
N THR A 449 -21.58 -16.88 11.36
CA THR A 449 -21.85 -17.85 10.30
C THR A 449 -22.53 -17.21 9.09
N GLU A 450 -23.00 -15.97 9.21
CA GLU A 450 -24.06 -15.42 8.37
C GLU A 450 -23.57 -14.46 7.27
N GLY A 451 -22.36 -13.90 7.37
CA GLY A 451 -21.84 -12.90 6.43
C GLY A 451 -22.58 -11.56 6.50
N LYS A 452 -22.62 -10.79 5.40
CA LYS A 452 -23.34 -9.49 5.34
C LYS A 452 -24.84 -9.68 5.62
N GLN A 453 -25.42 -8.92 6.54
CA GLN A 453 -26.84 -9.06 6.91
C GLN A 453 -27.78 -8.11 6.16
N GLU A 454 -27.24 -6.98 5.70
CA GLU A 454 -28.00 -5.95 5.02
C GLU A 454 -28.23 -6.31 3.56
N GLU A 455 -29.40 -5.92 3.05
CA GLU A 455 -29.74 -6.04 1.63
C GLU A 455 -28.78 -5.23 0.75
N ARG A 456 -28.62 -5.63 -0.52
CA ARG A 456 -27.90 -4.79 -1.49
C ARG A 456 -28.72 -3.53 -1.78
N LYS A 457 -28.07 -2.37 -1.77
CA LYS A 457 -28.65 -1.10 -2.23
C LYS A 457 -28.97 -1.21 -3.72
N ASP A 458 -30.08 -0.64 -4.17
CA ASP A 458 -30.46 -0.62 -5.58
C ASP A 458 -30.10 0.73 -6.20
N LEU A 459 -28.88 0.85 -6.69
CA LEU A 459 -28.40 2.12 -7.26
C LEU A 459 -29.18 2.49 -8.53
N THR A 460 -29.58 1.51 -9.33
CA THR A 460 -30.32 1.77 -10.57
C THR A 460 -31.63 2.48 -10.24
N GLU A 461 -32.40 1.98 -9.27
CA GLU A 461 -33.65 2.62 -8.81
C GLU A 461 -33.42 3.99 -8.15
N ILE A 462 -32.32 4.16 -7.40
CA ILE A 462 -31.95 5.47 -6.85
C ILE A 462 -31.74 6.48 -7.97
N VAL A 463 -31.05 6.09 -9.06
CA VAL A 463 -30.83 6.96 -10.21
C VAL A 463 -32.13 7.22 -10.98
N VAL A 464 -33.02 6.23 -11.10
CA VAL A 464 -34.37 6.45 -11.66
C VAL A 464 -35.15 7.49 -10.86
N ALA A 465 -35.05 7.48 -9.53
CA ALA A 465 -35.71 8.45 -8.66
C ALA A 465 -35.23 9.90 -8.89
N HIS A 466 -34.02 10.10 -9.44
CA HIS A 466 -33.54 11.41 -9.89
C HIS A 466 -34.14 11.87 -11.22
N ARG A 467 -35.03 11.08 -11.85
CA ARG A 467 -35.69 11.37 -13.13
C ARG A 467 -34.69 11.59 -14.28
N ALA A 468 -33.61 10.81 -14.28
CA ALA A 468 -32.68 10.80 -15.39
C ALA A 468 -33.40 10.37 -16.68
N PRO A 469 -33.14 11.02 -17.84
CA PRO A 469 -33.77 10.68 -19.12
C PRO A 469 -33.61 9.20 -19.52
N TYR A 470 -32.46 8.60 -19.19
CA TYR A 470 -32.21 7.20 -19.48
C TYR A 470 -31.36 6.53 -18.40
N VAL A 471 -31.87 5.41 -17.87
CA VAL A 471 -31.20 4.57 -16.87
C VAL A 471 -31.28 3.12 -17.31
N ALA A 472 -30.20 2.36 -17.24
CA ALA A 472 -30.22 0.95 -17.62
C ALA A 472 -29.41 0.05 -16.69
N GLN A 473 -29.87 -1.19 -16.56
CA GLN A 473 -29.13 -2.27 -15.91
C GLN A 473 -28.79 -3.34 -16.95
N ALA A 474 -27.50 -3.69 -17.05
CA ALA A 474 -26.95 -4.52 -18.11
C ALA A 474 -25.98 -5.59 -17.59
N SER A 475 -25.67 -6.56 -18.44
CA SER A 475 -24.71 -7.63 -18.16
C SER A 475 -23.89 -7.97 -19.42
N PRO A 476 -22.56 -8.17 -19.31
CA PRO A 476 -21.72 -8.53 -20.45
C PRO A 476 -22.07 -9.91 -21.04
N ALA A 477 -22.74 -10.78 -20.28
CA ALA A 477 -23.23 -12.06 -20.79
C ALA A 477 -24.30 -11.93 -21.90
N PHE A 478 -24.93 -10.76 -22.00
CA PHE A 478 -25.95 -10.39 -22.99
C PHE A 478 -25.45 -9.20 -23.80
N TYR A 479 -24.31 -9.36 -24.48
CA TYR A 479 -23.61 -8.26 -25.16
C TYR A 479 -24.50 -7.47 -26.14
N ASN A 480 -25.41 -8.13 -26.86
CA ASN A 480 -26.33 -7.45 -27.79
C ASN A 480 -27.28 -6.48 -27.07
N ASP A 481 -27.78 -6.85 -25.88
CA ASP A 481 -28.59 -5.97 -25.03
C ASP A 481 -27.75 -4.81 -24.49
N LEU A 482 -26.56 -5.13 -23.96
CA LEU A 482 -25.61 -4.13 -23.45
C LEU A 482 -25.27 -3.08 -24.51
N MET A 483 -24.93 -3.50 -25.74
CA MET A 483 -24.55 -2.58 -26.82
C MET A 483 -25.69 -1.64 -27.23
N LYS A 484 -26.93 -2.16 -27.31
CA LYS A 484 -28.11 -1.33 -27.59
C LYS A 484 -28.34 -0.28 -26.51
N LYS A 485 -28.17 -0.64 -25.25
CA LYS A 485 -28.30 0.28 -24.10
C LYS A 485 -27.22 1.35 -24.11
N VAL A 486 -25.97 0.99 -24.42
CA VAL A 486 -24.86 1.95 -24.57
C VAL A 486 -25.16 2.95 -25.68
N GLN A 487 -25.58 2.47 -26.87
CA GLN A 487 -25.95 3.34 -27.98
C GLN A 487 -27.07 4.31 -27.61
N LYS A 488 -28.13 3.79 -26.97
CA LYS A 488 -29.26 4.59 -26.51
C LYS A 488 -28.81 5.65 -25.51
N ALA A 489 -28.06 5.28 -24.47
CA ALA A 489 -27.56 6.22 -23.46
C ALA A 489 -26.66 7.33 -24.06
N LEU A 490 -25.84 7.00 -25.05
CA LEU A 490 -25.01 7.99 -25.74
C LEU A 490 -25.85 8.95 -26.60
N SER A 491 -26.91 8.46 -27.23
CA SER A 491 -27.82 9.25 -28.07
C SER A 491 -28.82 10.10 -27.30
N THR A 492 -29.17 9.72 -26.06
CA THR A 492 -30.12 10.49 -25.23
C THR A 492 -29.46 11.78 -24.72
N GLU A 493 -30.15 12.91 -24.82
CA GLU A 493 -29.70 14.17 -24.23
C GLU A 493 -29.90 14.19 -22.72
N GLY A 494 -28.95 14.77 -22.00
CA GLY A 494 -28.97 14.86 -20.53
C GLY A 494 -28.18 13.74 -19.85
N PRO A 495 -28.33 13.61 -18.51
CA PRO A 495 -27.56 12.66 -17.73
C PRO A 495 -28.14 11.26 -17.91
N THR A 496 -27.30 10.32 -18.32
CA THR A 496 -27.67 8.92 -18.48
C THR A 496 -26.82 8.03 -17.60
N PHE A 497 -27.36 6.90 -17.19
CA PHE A 497 -26.68 5.99 -16.27
C PHE A 497 -26.81 4.53 -16.69
N MET A 498 -25.72 3.78 -16.54
CA MET A 498 -25.69 2.35 -16.76
C MET A 498 -25.06 1.62 -15.58
N ASN A 499 -25.79 0.66 -15.01
CA ASN A 499 -25.28 -0.28 -14.02
C ASN A 499 -24.93 -1.61 -14.69
N ILE A 500 -23.65 -1.89 -14.83
CA ILE A 500 -23.15 -3.06 -15.56
C ILE A 500 -22.59 -4.08 -14.57
N PHE A 501 -23.18 -5.27 -14.58
CA PHE A 501 -22.70 -6.39 -13.77
C PHE A 501 -21.30 -6.82 -14.19
N SER A 502 -20.35 -6.91 -13.25
CA SER A 502 -18.96 -7.23 -13.53
C SER A 502 -18.42 -8.27 -12.54
N PRO A 503 -18.53 -9.57 -12.85
CA PRO A 503 -17.96 -10.62 -12.01
C PRO A 503 -16.51 -10.38 -11.64
N CYS A 504 -16.19 -10.57 -10.36
CA CYS A 504 -14.85 -10.44 -9.82
C CYS A 504 -14.34 -11.82 -9.42
N PRO A 505 -13.53 -12.49 -10.26
CA PRO A 505 -13.03 -13.85 -9.98
C PRO A 505 -12.38 -13.96 -8.60
N ARG A 506 -11.54 -12.99 -8.26
CA ARG A 506 -10.91 -12.88 -6.93
C ARG A 506 -11.97 -12.67 -5.84
N GLY A 507 -12.85 -11.69 -6.05
CA GLY A 507 -13.96 -11.29 -5.17
C GLY A 507 -14.88 -12.41 -4.77
N TRP A 508 -15.27 -13.18 -5.77
CA TRP A 508 -16.36 -14.12 -5.67
C TRP A 508 -15.83 -15.56 -5.56
N ARG A 509 -14.49 -15.73 -5.68
CA ARG A 509 -13.75 -16.98 -5.55
C ARG A 509 -14.22 -17.99 -6.59
N HIS A 510 -14.06 -17.63 -7.86
CA HIS A 510 -14.31 -18.49 -9.02
C HIS A 510 -13.17 -18.35 -10.04
N PRO A 511 -12.97 -19.34 -10.94
CA PRO A 511 -12.01 -19.23 -12.04
C PRO A 511 -12.35 -18.11 -13.03
N ASP A 512 -11.33 -17.44 -13.58
CA ASP A 512 -11.49 -16.34 -14.54
C ASP A 512 -12.32 -16.73 -15.77
N SER A 513 -12.14 -17.98 -16.25
CA SER A 513 -12.88 -18.55 -17.38
C SER A 513 -14.38 -18.67 -17.18
N GLN A 514 -14.86 -18.61 -15.93
CA GLN A 514 -16.29 -18.75 -15.59
C GLN A 514 -17.02 -17.40 -15.48
N SER A 515 -16.32 -16.26 -15.63
CA SER A 515 -16.88 -14.92 -15.40
C SER A 515 -18.16 -14.66 -16.21
N ILE A 516 -18.14 -14.93 -17.52
CA ILE A 516 -19.32 -14.72 -18.38
C ILE A 516 -20.46 -15.66 -18.02
N GLU A 517 -20.17 -16.89 -17.61
CA GLU A 517 -21.20 -17.84 -17.20
C GLU A 517 -21.86 -17.43 -15.88
N ILE A 518 -21.09 -16.93 -14.92
CA ILE A 518 -21.63 -16.41 -13.66
C ILE A 518 -22.47 -15.16 -13.89
N ALA A 519 -22.04 -14.26 -14.78
CA ALA A 519 -22.85 -13.12 -15.22
C ALA A 519 -24.15 -13.57 -15.90
N ARG A 520 -24.12 -14.66 -16.68
CA ARG A 520 -25.31 -15.25 -17.30
C ARG A 520 -26.24 -15.85 -16.26
N LEU A 521 -25.71 -16.61 -15.31
CA LEU A 521 -26.48 -17.19 -14.20
C LEU A 521 -27.16 -16.12 -13.35
N ALA A 522 -26.49 -14.99 -13.09
CA ALA A 522 -27.09 -13.87 -12.35
C ALA A 522 -28.40 -13.39 -13.00
N VAL A 523 -28.43 -13.30 -14.34
CA VAL A 523 -29.63 -12.91 -15.10
C VAL A 523 -30.66 -14.05 -15.13
N LEU A 524 -30.23 -15.27 -15.46
CA LEU A 524 -31.13 -16.43 -15.61
C LEU A 524 -31.80 -16.89 -14.31
N THR A 525 -31.21 -16.53 -13.16
CA THR A 525 -31.76 -16.78 -11.83
C THR A 525 -32.54 -15.60 -11.27
N GLY A 526 -32.72 -14.51 -12.03
CA GLY A 526 -33.47 -13.31 -11.61
C GLY A 526 -32.72 -12.39 -10.63
N PHE A 527 -31.50 -12.73 -10.22
CA PHE A 527 -30.70 -11.91 -9.30
C PHE A 527 -30.33 -10.54 -9.90
N TRP A 528 -30.03 -10.52 -11.21
CA TRP A 528 -29.65 -9.33 -11.96
C TRP A 528 -30.54 -9.16 -13.20
N PRO A 529 -31.80 -8.68 -13.05
CA PRO A 529 -32.70 -8.48 -14.18
C PRO A 529 -32.12 -7.44 -15.14
N LEU A 530 -32.36 -7.64 -16.45
CA LEU A 530 -31.93 -6.70 -17.49
C LEU A 530 -33.11 -5.83 -17.90
N TYR A 531 -33.01 -4.55 -17.61
CA TYR A 531 -34.06 -3.58 -17.91
C TYR A 531 -33.46 -2.22 -18.22
N GLU A 532 -34.31 -1.34 -18.73
CA GLU A 532 -34.04 0.08 -18.89
C GLU A 532 -35.27 0.89 -18.50
N VAL A 533 -35.03 2.15 -18.18
CA VAL A 533 -36.05 3.14 -17.87
C VAL A 533 -35.77 4.36 -18.72
N GLU A 534 -36.72 4.72 -19.56
CA GLU A 534 -36.65 5.90 -20.42
C GLU A 534 -37.75 6.87 -20.01
N ASN A 535 -37.38 8.07 -19.57
CA ASN A 535 -38.33 9.10 -19.10
C ASN A 535 -39.35 8.59 -18.07
N GLY A 536 -38.94 7.65 -17.21
CA GLY A 536 -39.79 7.03 -16.19
C GLY A 536 -40.57 5.79 -16.63
N GLU A 537 -40.54 5.44 -17.92
CA GLU A 537 -41.18 4.23 -18.45
C GLU A 537 -40.23 3.03 -18.37
N TYR A 538 -40.65 1.99 -17.65
CA TYR A 538 -39.86 0.79 -17.44
C TYR A 538 -40.04 -0.22 -18.58
N ARG A 539 -38.93 -0.82 -19.02
CA ARG A 539 -38.95 -1.90 -20.01
C ARG A 539 -37.99 -3.02 -19.61
N ILE A 540 -38.53 -4.24 -19.46
CA ILE A 540 -37.72 -5.44 -19.30
C ILE A 540 -37.15 -5.84 -20.67
N THR A 541 -35.82 -5.84 -20.77
CA THR A 541 -35.12 -6.05 -22.05
C THR A 541 -34.76 -7.51 -22.33
N TYR A 542 -34.81 -8.35 -21.31
CA TYR A 542 -34.58 -9.78 -21.46
C TYR A 542 -35.44 -10.58 -20.49
N ARG A 543 -36.16 -11.56 -21.04
CA ARG A 543 -36.83 -12.62 -20.28
C ARG A 543 -36.23 -13.98 -20.65
N PRO A 544 -35.93 -14.86 -19.68
CA PRO A 544 -35.55 -16.22 -19.97
C PRO A 544 -36.66 -16.96 -20.75
N ARG A 545 -36.33 -17.58 -21.89
CA ARG A 545 -37.29 -18.36 -22.71
C ARG A 545 -37.75 -19.66 -22.04
N LYS A 546 -37.00 -20.15 -21.06
CA LYS A 546 -37.30 -21.35 -20.27
C LYS A 546 -37.62 -20.95 -18.84
N LYS A 547 -38.19 -21.87 -18.06
CA LYS A 547 -38.37 -21.69 -16.61
C LYS A 547 -37.06 -21.19 -15.97
N ARG A 548 -37.21 -20.19 -15.09
CA ARG A 548 -36.13 -19.57 -14.32
C ARG A 548 -35.18 -20.63 -13.74
N LYS A 549 -33.86 -20.39 -13.83
CA LYS A 549 -32.88 -21.29 -13.21
C LYS A 549 -32.96 -21.18 -11.68
N PRO A 550 -32.74 -22.27 -10.94
CA PRO A 550 -32.68 -22.23 -9.48
C PRO A 550 -31.68 -21.19 -8.98
N PHE A 551 -32.09 -20.32 -8.05
CA PHE A 551 -31.21 -19.29 -7.49
C PHE A 551 -29.94 -19.88 -6.84
N ILE A 552 -30.07 -21.08 -6.28
CA ILE A 552 -28.97 -21.83 -5.69
C ILE A 552 -27.82 -22.12 -6.67
N ASP A 553 -28.06 -22.17 -7.98
CA ASP A 553 -27.02 -22.40 -8.99
C ASP A 553 -26.05 -21.22 -9.04
N TRP A 554 -26.57 -19.99 -8.96
CA TRP A 554 -25.75 -18.77 -8.91
C TRP A 554 -24.97 -18.68 -7.59
N ILE A 555 -25.57 -19.08 -6.47
CA ILE A 555 -24.90 -19.17 -5.16
C ILE A 555 -23.75 -20.17 -5.19
N LYS A 556 -23.97 -21.38 -5.72
CA LYS A 556 -22.95 -22.44 -5.82
C LYS A 556 -21.77 -22.07 -6.71
N SER A 557 -22.00 -21.20 -7.71
CA SER A 557 -20.93 -20.75 -8.62
C SER A 557 -19.87 -19.85 -7.96
N GLN A 558 -20.06 -19.43 -6.70
CA GLN A 558 -19.20 -18.45 -6.03
C GLN A 558 -18.75 -18.94 -4.65
N GLY A 559 -17.45 -19.06 -4.42
CA GLY A 559 -16.90 -19.48 -3.14
C GLY A 559 -17.21 -18.52 -1.98
N ARG A 560 -17.59 -17.25 -2.22
CA ARG A 560 -18.01 -16.31 -1.16
C ARG A 560 -19.33 -16.69 -0.47
N PHE A 561 -20.13 -17.57 -1.06
CA PHE A 561 -21.40 -18.04 -0.48
C PHE A 561 -21.36 -19.50 -0.02
N LYS A 562 -20.19 -20.17 -0.05
CA LYS A 562 -20.06 -21.60 0.31
C LYS A 562 -20.63 -21.96 1.68
N HIS A 563 -20.62 -21.02 2.63
CA HIS A 563 -21.17 -21.19 3.97
C HIS A 563 -22.70 -21.18 4.01
N LEU A 564 -23.38 -20.50 3.08
CA LEU A 564 -24.85 -20.49 2.98
C LEU A 564 -25.42 -21.84 2.54
N LEU A 565 -24.58 -22.76 2.05
CA LEU A 565 -24.97 -24.11 1.65
C LEU A 565 -25.09 -25.08 2.84
N ARG A 566 -24.76 -24.64 4.05
CA ARG A 566 -24.93 -25.43 5.28
C ARG A 566 -26.34 -25.25 5.83
N GLU A 567 -26.88 -26.29 6.45
CA GLU A 567 -28.23 -26.25 7.01
C GLU A 567 -28.43 -25.14 8.04
N GLU A 568 -27.41 -24.85 8.85
CA GLU A 568 -27.42 -23.76 9.84
C GLU A 568 -27.69 -22.37 9.24
N ASN A 569 -27.42 -22.16 7.95
CA ASN A 569 -27.56 -20.88 7.25
C ASN A 569 -28.71 -20.85 6.24
N LYS A 570 -29.55 -21.90 6.18
CA LYS A 570 -30.64 -22.03 5.20
C LYS A 570 -31.61 -20.84 5.22
N ALA A 571 -31.93 -20.33 6.41
CA ALA A 571 -32.82 -19.18 6.57
C ALA A 571 -32.29 -17.90 5.86
N ILE A 572 -30.97 -17.71 5.79
CA ILE A 572 -30.35 -16.57 5.11
C ILE A 572 -30.48 -16.72 3.60
N LEU A 573 -30.26 -17.92 3.08
CA LEU A 573 -30.43 -18.24 1.67
C LEU A 573 -31.89 -18.02 1.23
N GLU A 574 -32.86 -18.50 2.02
CA GLU A 574 -34.29 -18.31 1.77
C GLU A 574 -34.69 -16.83 1.82
N LYS A 575 -34.15 -16.06 2.78
CA LYS A 575 -34.34 -14.60 2.84
C LYS A 575 -33.81 -13.90 1.59
N LEU A 576 -32.60 -14.26 1.16
CA LEU A 576 -31.97 -13.70 -0.04
C LEU A 576 -32.78 -14.04 -1.30
N GLU A 577 -33.20 -15.29 -1.46
CA GLU A 577 -34.04 -15.70 -2.60
C GLU A 577 -35.38 -14.95 -2.61
N ARG A 578 -36.03 -14.80 -1.44
CA ARG A 578 -37.27 -14.03 -1.31
C ARG A 578 -37.09 -12.57 -1.70
N SER A 579 -36.00 -11.92 -1.26
CA SER A 579 -35.66 -10.55 -1.65
C SER A 579 -35.47 -10.41 -3.16
N VAL A 580 -34.79 -11.37 -3.80
CA VAL A 580 -34.63 -11.39 -5.26
C VAL A 580 -35.99 -11.48 -5.96
N ARG A 581 -36.85 -12.40 -5.54
CA ARG A 581 -38.22 -12.55 -6.11
C ARG A 581 -39.05 -11.28 -5.94
N GLN A 582 -39.00 -10.65 -4.76
CA GLN A 582 -39.75 -9.43 -4.49
C GLN A 582 -39.30 -8.26 -5.37
N ARG A 583 -37.99 -8.10 -5.60
CA ARG A 583 -37.47 -7.06 -6.51
C ARG A 583 -37.86 -7.31 -7.96
N GLU A 584 -37.75 -8.56 -8.40
CA GLU A 584 -38.16 -8.96 -9.75
C GLU A 584 -39.66 -8.68 -9.96
N GLY A 585 -40.52 -9.12 -9.05
CA GLY A 585 -41.97 -8.85 -9.13
C GLY A 585 -42.31 -7.35 -9.11
N ARG A 586 -41.58 -6.54 -8.34
CA ARG A 586 -41.73 -5.08 -8.37
C ARG A 586 -41.36 -4.49 -9.74
N LEU A 587 -40.25 -4.94 -10.33
CA LEU A 587 -39.83 -4.46 -11.66
C LEU A 587 -40.82 -4.88 -12.75
N LEU A 588 -41.36 -6.09 -12.68
CA LEU A 588 -42.41 -6.55 -13.59
C LEU A 588 -43.66 -5.67 -13.49
N ALA A 589 -44.12 -5.37 -12.26
CA ALA A 589 -45.25 -4.49 -12.04
C ALA A 589 -45.02 -3.07 -12.58
N LEU A 590 -43.81 -2.53 -12.39
CA LEU A 590 -43.43 -1.22 -12.92
C LEU A 590 -43.38 -1.20 -14.46
N ALA A 591 -43.02 -2.31 -15.09
CA ALA A 591 -43.05 -2.48 -16.54
C ALA A 591 -44.46 -2.77 -17.09
N GLY A 592 -45.49 -2.84 -16.23
CA GLY A 592 -46.85 -3.22 -16.64
C GLY A 592 -46.98 -4.68 -17.05
N GLU A 593 -46.03 -5.53 -16.67
CA GLU A 593 -45.99 -6.95 -17.01
C GLU A 593 -46.43 -7.81 -15.81
N LYS A 594 -47.15 -8.92 -16.07
CA LYS A 594 -47.52 -9.89 -15.03
C LYS A 594 -46.39 -10.89 -14.78
N ASP A 595 -46.31 -11.35 -13.54
CA ASP A 595 -45.46 -12.48 -13.15
C ASP A 595 -46.17 -13.78 -13.53
N GLU A 596 -45.68 -14.48 -14.55
CA GLU A 596 -46.23 -15.77 -15.01
C GLU A 596 -45.69 -16.96 -14.19
N SER A 597 -44.92 -16.70 -13.13
CA SER A 597 -44.26 -17.72 -12.30
C SER A 597 -44.84 -17.89 -10.88
N LEU A 598 -45.92 -17.18 -10.56
CA LEU A 598 -46.70 -17.32 -9.33
C LEU A 598 -47.81 -18.37 -9.46
#